data_AF-A0A3R9EJZ5-F1
#
_entry.id   AF-A0A3R9EJZ5-F1
#
_cell.length_a   1.000
_cell.length_b   1.000
_cell.length_c   1.000
_cell.angle_alpha   90.00
_cell.angle_beta   90.00
_cell.angle_gamma   90.00
#
_symmetry.space_group_name_H-M   'P 1'
#
loop_
_entity.id
_entity.type
_entity.pdbx_description
1 polymer ?
#
loop_
_entity_poly.entity_id
_entity_poly.type
_entity_poly.pdbx_seq_one_letter_code
_entity_poly.pdbx_strand_id
1 'polypeptide(L)'
;MYRKIINEKELEEYLLSHGFEIIEMSKLSFLEQVKICAESKIIVGPHGAGLSNIVFCNNATILELFSPSYVNPCFWQLSKNGNNQYHYLLGEDVSGNGPCELRDFKVNMEDVKKTLNTIFSEHGL
;
A
#
# COMPACT_ATOMS: atom_id res chain seq x y z
N MET A 1 -0.76 17.30 -7.80
CA MET A 1 0.27 17.08 -6.77
C MET A 1 -0.21 15.93 -5.91
N TYR A 2 0.52 14.83 -5.87
CA TYR A 2 0.18 13.69 -5.01
C TYR A 2 1.30 13.52 -3.97
N ARG A 3 0.92 13.01 -2.81
CA ARG A 3 1.81 12.78 -1.66
C ARG A 3 2.81 11.68 -2.02
N LYS A 4 4.10 11.91 -1.81
CA LYS A 4 5.15 10.94 -2.16
C LYS A 4 5.74 10.26 -0.93
N ILE A 5 6.16 9.02 -1.11
CA ILE A 5 7.03 8.33 -0.15
C ILE A 5 8.46 8.72 -0.50
N ILE A 6 9.16 9.44 0.38
CA ILE A 6 10.49 9.98 0.05
C ILE A 6 11.54 8.88 -0.17
N ASN A 7 11.38 7.73 0.47
CA ASN A 7 12.21 6.54 0.31
C ASN A 7 11.51 5.46 -0.52
N GLU A 8 10.67 5.85 -1.49
CA GLU A 8 9.96 4.94 -2.39
C GLU A 8 10.91 3.94 -3.07
N LYS A 9 12.08 4.40 -3.55
CA LYS A 9 13.08 3.52 -4.16
C LYS A 9 13.57 2.41 -3.24
N GLU A 10 13.83 2.72 -1.97
CA GLU A 10 14.27 1.73 -0.96
C GLU A 10 13.18 0.69 -0.70
N LEU A 11 11.92 1.15 -0.63
CA LEU A 11 10.76 0.30 -0.48
C LEU A 11 10.56 -0.61 -1.71
N GLU A 12 10.63 -0.05 -2.92
CA GLU A 12 10.51 -0.80 -4.17
C GLU A 12 11.59 -1.86 -4.32
N GLU A 13 12.86 -1.52 -4.06
CA GLU A 13 13.99 -2.46 -4.10
C GLU A 13 13.76 -3.64 -3.15
N TYR A 14 13.27 -3.37 -1.93
CA TYR A 14 12.92 -4.41 -0.97
C TYR A 14 11.74 -5.28 -1.42
N LEU A 15 10.67 -4.68 -1.93
CA LEU A 15 9.50 -5.41 -2.42
C LEU A 15 9.87 -6.30 -3.63
N LEU A 16 10.64 -5.77 -4.58
CA LEU A 16 11.16 -6.52 -5.73
C LEU A 16 11.99 -7.73 -5.29
N SER A 17 12.82 -7.59 -4.26
CA SER A 17 13.61 -8.72 -3.74
C SER A 17 12.77 -9.83 -3.11
N HIS A 18 11.49 -9.57 -2.83
CA HIS A 18 10.51 -10.55 -2.30
C HIS A 18 9.51 -10.98 -3.37
N GLY A 19 9.77 -10.70 -4.65
CA GLY A 19 8.96 -11.17 -5.77
C GLY A 19 7.69 -10.36 -6.03
N PHE A 20 7.58 -9.14 -5.47
CA PHE A 20 6.50 -8.22 -5.84
C PHE A 20 6.75 -7.60 -7.21
N GLU A 21 5.67 -7.22 -7.86
CA GLU A 21 5.68 -6.37 -9.05
C GLU A 21 5.35 -4.93 -8.64
N ILE A 22 6.09 -3.95 -9.17
CA ILE A 22 5.82 -2.52 -8.94
C ILE A 22 4.93 -1.99 -10.05
N ILE A 23 3.73 -1.53 -9.69
CA ILE A 23 2.68 -1.17 -10.63
C ILE A 23 2.23 0.27 -10.41
N GLU A 24 2.30 1.08 -11.48
CA GLU A 24 1.70 2.40 -11.52
C GLU A 24 0.27 2.31 -12.08
N MET A 25 -0.73 2.30 -11.18
CA MET A 25 -2.14 2.11 -11.56
C MET A 25 -2.65 3.12 -12.61
N SER A 26 -2.13 4.36 -12.61
CA SER A 26 -2.50 5.39 -13.60
C SER A 26 -2.10 5.08 -15.03
N LYS A 27 -1.18 4.13 -15.26
CA LYS A 27 -0.75 3.72 -16.60
C LYS A 27 -1.55 2.54 -17.16
N LEU A 28 -2.40 1.92 -16.34
CA LEU A 28 -3.19 0.75 -16.71
C LEU A 28 -4.60 1.14 -17.14
N SER A 29 -5.16 0.42 -18.11
CA SER A 29 -6.58 0.45 -18.38
C SER A 29 -7.38 -0.07 -17.18
N PHE A 30 -8.65 0.31 -17.11
CA PHE A 30 -9.52 -0.15 -16.02
C PHE A 30 -9.58 -1.67 -15.90
N LEU A 31 -9.67 -2.40 -17.02
CA LEU A 31 -9.72 -3.86 -17.01
C LEU A 31 -8.41 -4.49 -16.51
N GLU A 32 -7.26 -3.88 -16.82
CA GLU A 32 -5.96 -4.33 -16.30
C GLU A 32 -5.88 -4.09 -14.78
N GLN A 33 -6.34 -2.94 -14.29
CA GLN A 33 -6.41 -2.66 -12.85
C GLN A 33 -7.27 -3.68 -12.10
N VAL A 34 -8.47 -3.97 -12.62
CA VAL A 34 -9.37 -4.98 -12.05
C VAL A 34 -8.71 -6.35 -12.03
N LYS A 35 -8.11 -6.77 -13.15
CA LYS A 35 -7.47 -8.08 -13.27
C LYS A 35 -6.34 -8.25 -12.26
N ILE A 36 -5.42 -7.29 -12.19
CA ILE A 36 -4.27 -7.33 -11.28
C ILE A 36 -4.73 -7.43 -9.83
N CYS A 37 -5.67 -6.57 -9.41
CA CYS A 37 -6.18 -6.60 -8.04
C CYS A 37 -6.93 -7.90 -7.71
N ALA A 38 -7.71 -8.44 -8.65
CA ALA A 38 -8.44 -9.70 -8.45
C ALA A 38 -7.52 -10.92 -8.34
N GLU A 39 -6.35 -10.90 -8.99
CA GLU A 39 -5.37 -12.00 -9.02
C GLU A 39 -4.28 -11.87 -7.92
N SER A 40 -4.16 -10.71 -7.27
CA SER A 40 -3.13 -10.43 -6.28
C SER A 40 -3.40 -11.08 -4.92
N LYS A 41 -2.38 -11.73 -4.36
CA LYS A 41 -2.43 -12.27 -2.99
C LYS A 41 -2.09 -11.24 -1.92
N ILE A 42 -1.13 -10.37 -2.21
CA ILE A 42 -0.67 -9.32 -1.31
C ILE A 42 -0.58 -8.03 -2.12
N ILE A 43 -1.18 -6.96 -1.62
CA ILE A 43 -1.09 -5.62 -2.22
C ILE A 43 -0.50 -4.68 -1.17
N VAL A 44 0.57 -3.98 -1.55
CA VAL A 44 1.19 -2.94 -0.74
C VAL A 44 1.05 -1.62 -1.47
N GLY A 45 0.58 -0.57 -0.81
CA GLY A 45 0.48 0.73 -1.48
C GLY A 45 0.16 1.91 -0.57
N PRO A 46 0.50 3.14 -0.99
CA PRO A 46 0.12 4.34 -0.25
C PRO A 46 -1.39 4.56 -0.28
N HIS A 47 -1.91 5.18 0.79
CA HIS A 47 -3.28 5.68 0.82
C HIS A 47 -3.54 6.61 -0.37
N GLY A 48 -4.48 6.25 -1.25
CA GLY A 48 -4.84 7.07 -2.41
C GLY A 48 -5.72 6.35 -3.41
N ALA A 49 -6.02 7.04 -4.52
CA ALA A 49 -6.97 6.56 -5.53
C ALA A 49 -6.58 5.20 -6.12
N GLY A 50 -5.29 4.91 -6.30
CA GLY A 50 -4.83 3.60 -6.80
C GLY A 50 -5.28 2.44 -5.91
N LEU A 51 -5.26 2.64 -4.59
CA LEU A 51 -5.65 1.63 -3.60
C LEU A 51 -7.16 1.38 -3.55
N SER A 52 -7.98 2.25 -4.14
CA SER A 52 -9.43 2.01 -4.22
C SER A 52 -9.80 0.74 -5.01
N ASN A 53 -8.89 0.27 -5.88
CA ASN A 53 -9.08 -0.97 -6.64
C ASN A 53 -9.07 -2.25 -5.78
N ILE A 54 -8.73 -2.16 -4.48
CA ILE A 54 -8.86 -3.31 -3.58
C ILE A 54 -10.30 -3.82 -3.45
N VAL A 55 -11.30 -3.04 -3.89
CA VAL A 55 -12.69 -3.50 -4.03
C VAL A 55 -12.83 -4.73 -4.92
N PHE A 56 -11.90 -4.94 -5.85
CA PHE A 56 -11.89 -6.09 -6.76
C PHE A 56 -11.13 -7.30 -6.20
N CYS A 57 -10.45 -7.15 -5.06
CA CYS A 57 -9.71 -8.24 -4.42
C CYS A 57 -10.64 -9.24 -3.75
N ASN A 58 -10.21 -10.51 -3.72
CA ASN A 58 -10.89 -11.59 -3.01
C ASN A 58 -9.86 -12.49 -2.32
N ASN A 59 -9.91 -12.58 -1.00
CA ASN A 59 -8.95 -13.27 -0.13
C ASN A 59 -7.49 -12.78 -0.29
N ALA A 60 -7.30 -11.48 -0.48
CA ALA A 60 -5.99 -10.84 -0.49
C ALA A 60 -5.61 -10.30 0.90
N THR A 61 -4.33 -10.06 1.11
CA THR A 61 -3.81 -9.28 2.24
C THR A 61 -3.38 -7.90 1.74
N ILE A 62 -3.98 -6.86 2.31
CA ILE A 62 -3.69 -5.46 1.96
C ILE A 62 -2.79 -4.86 3.03
N LEU A 63 -1.68 -4.24 2.62
CA LEU A 63 -0.83 -3.42 3.47
C LEU A 63 -0.88 -1.97 2.99
N GLU A 64 -1.56 -1.14 3.77
CA GLU A 64 -1.73 0.27 3.44
C GLU A 64 -0.68 1.16 4.13
N LEU A 65 -0.09 2.08 3.37
CA LEU A 65 0.90 3.03 3.87
C LEU A 65 0.26 4.41 4.02
N PHE A 66 0.01 4.83 5.27
CA PHE A 66 -0.57 6.13 5.59
C PHE A 66 0.51 7.20 5.75
N SER A 67 0.16 8.43 5.36
CA SER A 67 0.87 9.61 5.85
C SER A 67 0.44 9.90 7.28
N PRO A 68 1.36 10.29 8.19
CA PRO A 68 1.01 10.65 9.57
C PRO A 68 0.07 11.85 9.65
N SER A 69 0.04 12.68 8.60
CA SER A 69 -0.81 13.87 8.54
C SER A 69 -2.21 13.61 8.02
N TYR A 70 -2.51 12.39 7.54
CA TYR A 70 -3.83 12.05 6.98
C TYR A 70 -4.11 10.55 7.07
N VAL A 71 -5.04 10.18 7.95
CA VAL A 71 -5.52 8.80 8.12
C VAL A 71 -7.02 8.75 7.88
N ASN A 72 -7.43 8.01 6.86
CA ASN A 72 -8.83 7.76 6.54
C ASN A 72 -9.06 6.25 6.43
N PRO A 73 -9.95 5.65 7.25
CA PRO A 73 -10.14 4.20 7.30
C PRO A 73 -11.00 3.64 6.16
N CYS A 74 -11.28 4.41 5.10
CA CYS A 74 -12.16 4.00 4.01
C CYS A 74 -11.73 2.69 3.34
N PHE A 75 -10.42 2.46 3.18
CA PHE A 75 -9.91 1.23 2.55
C PHE A 75 -9.91 0.03 3.49
N TRP A 76 -9.79 0.23 4.80
CA TRP A 76 -10.08 -0.82 5.78
C TRP A 76 -11.57 -1.23 5.74
N GLN A 77 -12.47 -0.29 5.50
CA GLN A 77 -13.89 -0.63 5.30
C GLN A 77 -14.10 -1.38 3.99
N LEU A 78 -13.43 -0.93 2.91
CA LEU A 78 -13.54 -1.52 1.58
C LEU A 78 -12.99 -2.95 1.51
N SER A 79 -11.91 -3.24 2.25
CA SER A 79 -11.29 -4.56 2.27
C SER A 79 -12.24 -5.67 2.75
N LYS A 80 -13.26 -5.33 3.57
CA LYS A 80 -14.26 -6.28 4.09
C LYS A 80 -15.12 -6.91 3.00
N ASN A 81 -15.24 -6.30 1.82
CA ASN A 81 -16.10 -6.82 0.74
C ASN A 81 -15.58 -8.13 0.12
N GLY A 82 -14.31 -8.50 0.32
CA GLY A 82 -13.68 -9.66 -0.32
C GLY A 82 -13.02 -10.65 0.62
N ASN A 83 -13.42 -10.73 1.90
CA ASN A 83 -12.73 -11.52 2.94
C ASN A 83 -11.22 -11.24 2.99
N ASN A 84 -10.84 -9.99 2.70
CA ASN A 84 -9.45 -9.58 2.66
C ASN A 84 -8.94 -9.33 4.08
N GLN A 85 -7.67 -9.66 4.30
CA GLN A 85 -6.93 -9.22 5.48
C GLN A 85 -6.40 -7.81 5.24
N TYR A 86 -6.24 -7.04 6.31
CA TYR A 86 -5.85 -5.66 6.21
C TYR A 86 -4.87 -5.28 7.32
N HIS A 87 -3.73 -4.76 6.92
CA HIS A 87 -2.68 -4.17 7.74
C HIS A 87 -2.45 -2.74 7.31
N TYR A 88 -1.91 -1.93 8.21
CA TYR A 88 -1.51 -0.58 7.88
C TYR A 88 -0.20 -0.22 8.60
N LEU A 89 0.53 0.71 8.01
CA LEU A 89 1.68 1.37 8.61
C LEU A 89 1.52 2.88 8.52
N LEU A 90 1.87 3.57 9.61
CA LEU A 90 1.93 5.02 9.62
C LEU A 90 3.35 5.46 9.26
N GLY A 91 3.47 6.33 8.27
CA GLY A 91 4.74 6.95 7.93
C GLY A 91 5.22 7.95 8.98
N GLU A 92 6.45 8.39 8.79
CA GLU A 92 7.10 9.45 9.55
C GLU A 92 6.96 10.77 8.78
N ASP A 93 6.68 11.85 9.51
CA ASP A 93 6.52 13.18 8.92
C ASP A 93 7.89 13.68 8.46
N VAL A 94 7.97 14.16 7.24
CA VAL A 94 9.19 14.78 6.71
C VAL A 94 9.02 16.27 6.90
N SER A 95 10.00 16.91 7.55
CA SER A 95 9.97 18.35 7.76
C SER A 95 9.80 19.08 6.41
N GLY A 96 8.71 19.85 6.29
CA GLY A 96 8.35 20.49 5.03
C GLY A 96 7.39 21.65 5.23
N ASN A 97 7.51 22.66 4.36
CA ASN A 97 6.61 23.80 4.32
C ASN A 97 5.45 23.48 3.36
N GLY A 98 4.22 23.33 3.88
CA GLY A 98 3.02 23.07 3.07
C GLY A 98 1.82 22.58 3.90
N PRO A 99 0.63 22.43 3.29
CA PRO A 99 -0.55 21.90 3.98
C PRO A 99 -0.27 20.50 4.53
N CYS A 100 -0.58 20.30 5.81
CA CYS A 100 -0.30 19.07 6.57
C CYS A 100 -0.59 17.80 5.75
N GLU A 101 -1.79 17.74 5.16
CA GLU A 101 -2.36 16.60 4.46
C GLU A 101 -1.73 16.28 3.10
N LEU A 102 -0.88 17.14 2.53
CA LEU A 102 -0.22 16.93 1.24
C LEU A 102 1.28 16.71 1.37
N ARG A 103 1.80 16.67 2.60
CA ARG A 103 3.23 16.51 2.85
C ARG A 103 3.71 15.09 2.54
N ASP A 104 4.82 15.03 1.84
CA ASP A 104 5.56 13.79 1.63
C ASP A 104 5.92 13.16 2.97
N PHE A 105 6.04 11.83 2.98
CA PHE A 105 6.31 11.08 4.19
C PHE A 105 7.37 10.01 3.95
N LYS A 106 7.99 9.55 5.02
CA LYS A 106 8.93 8.42 4.97
C LYS A 106 8.25 7.18 5.53
N VAL A 107 8.53 6.02 4.97
CA VAL A 107 8.09 4.76 5.58
C VAL A 107 9.24 4.15 6.38
N ASN A 108 8.95 3.69 7.60
CA ASN A 108 9.91 2.99 8.43
C ASN A 108 10.14 1.58 7.89
N MET A 109 11.35 1.32 7.37
CA MET A 109 11.66 0.04 6.73
C MET A 109 11.75 -1.14 7.70
N GLU A 110 12.01 -0.90 8.99
CA GLU A 110 11.96 -1.99 9.97
C GLU A 110 10.53 -2.48 10.18
N ASP A 111 9.58 -1.55 10.25
CA ASP A 111 8.17 -1.88 10.43
C ASP A 111 7.60 -2.58 9.18
N VAL A 112 7.96 -2.10 7.98
CA VAL A 112 7.65 -2.79 6.72
C VAL A 112 8.14 -4.23 6.73
N LYS A 113 9.41 -4.46 7.11
CA LYS A 113 10.00 -5.80 7.17
C LYS A 113 9.27 -6.69 8.18
N LYS A 114 9.02 -6.18 9.39
CA LYS A 114 8.31 -6.93 10.45
C LYS A 114 6.91 -7.32 10.01
N THR A 115 6.16 -6.38 9.45
CA THR A 115 4.79 -6.61 8.99
C THR A 115 4.76 -7.58 7.81
N LEU A 116 5.63 -7.41 6.80
CA LEU A 116 5.67 -8.33 5.66
C LEU A 116 6.13 -9.74 6.05
N ASN A 117 7.10 -9.90 6.96
CA ASN A 117 7.47 -11.22 7.48
C ASN A 117 6.28 -11.92 8.18
N THR A 118 5.44 -11.16 8.87
CA THR A 118 4.22 -11.69 9.50
C THR A 118 3.23 -12.15 8.42
N ILE A 119 2.99 -11.31 7.41
CA ILE A 119 2.11 -11.63 6.28
C ILE A 119 2.63 -12.87 5.51
N PHE A 120 3.93 -12.96 5.24
CA PHE A 120 4.51 -14.11 4.55
C PHE A 120 4.31 -15.41 5.33
N SER A 121 4.48 -15.36 6.66
CA SER A 121 4.24 -16.50 7.54
C SER A 121 2.78 -16.97 7.48
N GLU A 122 1.82 -16.05 7.36
CA GLU A 122 0.39 -16.37 7.22
C GLU A 122 0.05 -17.01 5.86
N HIS A 123 0.79 -16.65 4.81
CA HIS A 123 0.65 -17.21 3.46
C HIS A 123 1.52 -18.45 3.20
N GLY A 124 2.41 -18.82 4.14
CA GLY A 124 3.36 -19.93 3.98
C GLY A 124 4.46 -19.65 2.93
N LEU A 125 4.87 -18.39 2.81
CA LEU A 125 5.90 -17.90 1.88
C LEU A 125 7.25 -17.66 2.58
#